data_AF-A0A2E9CEK3-F1
#
_entry.id   AF-A0A2E9CEK3-F1
#
_cell.length_a   1.000
_cell.length_b   1.000
_cell.length_c   1.000
_cell.angle_alpha   90.00
_cell.angle_beta   90.00
_cell.angle_gamma   90.00
#
_symmetry.space_group_name_H-M   'P 1'
#
loop_
_entity.id
_entity.type
_entity.pdbx_description
1 polymer ?
#
loop_
_entity_poly.entity_id
_entity_poly.type
_entity_poly.pdbx_seq_one_letter_code
_entity_poly.pdbx_strand_id
1 'polypeptide(L)'
;MNVLNKIAATPTLAVYLFLWNLLDILVHVNRYLIEFPRITGNIIGLLMAVIILGLSSNAYKKYILAAGYSSIVIVNLFHAPSYGVEAFVSIFIGFSLLLIGRVTQIEFATWHVRKHVNGIYKKPIFLHSWFLLPVVILSVLIIFPIGHTLYDPYGYQYTSLEQTDTDEDIGVPVITDGLLVAFFGLDDTLPRAANNFVMGSDGMDGMPVIFSDEVDLSSVQAGDFQVTMESGELGYVHGVTFAPAVDEGELRTVLLTGFYGSTDDPAVMVEIVGNLYSMDRSINFKGSFIEVVPLLDGPTLVLAELVPESMWRENQGQRPSRNTYTGSGVPDNSEIKQVVRVTWSGGIRLENGDEPGDADLQKYVVTVRAGDGTMRQISPIAFGDLFDNDNNHLLALDTPDEVVSVMAIEGWVVDPNHDLNPETTVNINSS
;
A
#
# COMPACT_ATOMS: atom_id res chain seq x y z
N MET A 1 -15.58 -21.12 45.18
CA MET A 1 -16.83 -20.70 44.50
C MET A 1 -17.41 -21.89 43.72
N ASN A 2 -18.60 -22.35 44.12
CA ASN A 2 -19.26 -23.54 43.55
C ASN A 2 -19.57 -23.32 42.04
N VAL A 3 -19.56 -24.38 41.22
CA VAL A 3 -19.83 -24.32 39.77
C VAL A 3 -21.17 -23.63 39.48
N LEU A 4 -22.16 -23.80 40.35
CA LEU A 4 -23.47 -23.13 40.29
C LEU A 4 -23.37 -21.60 40.29
N ASN A 5 -22.50 -21.02 41.12
CA ASN A 5 -22.31 -19.56 41.16
C ASN A 5 -21.62 -19.04 39.88
N LYS A 6 -20.85 -19.89 39.19
CA LYS A 6 -20.21 -19.52 37.92
C LYS A 6 -21.19 -19.58 36.75
N ILE A 7 -22.09 -20.55 36.75
CA ILE A 7 -23.19 -20.64 35.78
C ILE A 7 -24.10 -19.41 35.89
N ALA A 8 -24.39 -18.97 37.12
CA ALA A 8 -25.19 -17.76 37.34
C ALA A 8 -24.53 -16.47 36.79
N ALA A 9 -23.20 -16.45 36.65
CA ALA A 9 -22.46 -15.32 36.10
C ALA A 9 -22.33 -15.34 34.56
N THR A 10 -22.71 -16.44 33.89
CA THR A 10 -22.57 -16.60 32.44
C THR A 10 -23.34 -15.56 31.62
N PRO A 11 -24.59 -15.17 31.96
CA PRO A 11 -25.29 -14.10 31.25
C PRO A 11 -24.58 -12.75 31.36
N THR A 12 -24.02 -12.44 32.53
CA THR A 12 -23.27 -11.19 32.76
C THR A 12 -22.00 -11.15 31.91
N LEU A 13 -21.26 -12.26 31.82
CA LEU A 13 -20.09 -12.35 30.94
C LEU A 13 -20.46 -12.19 29.45
N ALA A 14 -21.63 -12.67 29.03
CA ALA A 14 -22.12 -12.49 27.68
C ALA A 14 -22.45 -11.02 27.37
N VAL A 15 -23.06 -10.31 28.33
CA VAL A 15 -23.32 -8.87 28.19
C VAL A 15 -22.00 -8.09 28.06
N TYR A 16 -20.98 -8.43 28.86
CA TYR A 16 -19.66 -7.81 28.71
C TYR A 16 -19.01 -8.12 27.36
N LEU A 17 -19.12 -9.37 26.88
CA LEU A 17 -18.60 -9.73 25.56
C LEU A 17 -19.29 -8.93 24.46
N PHE A 18 -20.61 -8.78 24.55
CA PHE A 18 -21.39 -8.00 23.60
C PHE A 18 -20.99 -6.52 23.60
N LEU A 19 -21.02 -5.88 24.77
CA LEU A 19 -20.73 -4.45 24.91
C LEU A 19 -19.28 -4.14 24.52
N TRP A 20 -18.33 -5.02 24.85
CA TRP A 20 -16.92 -4.84 24.52
C TRP A 20 -16.67 -4.90 23.02
N ASN A 21 -17.21 -5.92 22.33
CA ASN A 21 -17.02 -6.03 20.87
C ASN A 21 -17.77 -4.93 20.11
N LEU A 22 -18.90 -4.44 20.64
CA LEU A 22 -19.60 -3.28 20.08
C LEU A 22 -18.79 -1.99 20.26
N LEU A 23 -18.22 -1.77 21.46
CA LEU A 23 -17.35 -0.63 21.72
C LEU A 23 -16.14 -0.65 20.79
N ASP A 24 -15.51 -1.81 20.62
CA ASP A 24 -14.34 -1.96 19.75
C ASP A 24 -14.68 -1.61 18.29
N ILE A 25 -15.81 -2.12 17.77
CA ILE A 25 -16.32 -1.73 16.43
C ILE A 25 -16.52 -0.21 16.34
N LEU A 26 -17.12 0.43 17.35
CA LEU A 26 -17.37 1.87 17.34
C LEU A 26 -16.06 2.67 17.36
N VAL A 27 -15.05 2.24 18.13
CA VAL A 27 -13.72 2.86 18.14
C VAL A 27 -13.07 2.77 16.77
N HIS A 28 -13.14 1.60 16.14
CA HIS A 28 -12.58 1.38 14.80
C HIS A 28 -13.28 2.21 13.72
N VAL A 29 -14.61 2.27 13.73
CA VAL A 29 -15.40 3.09 12.80
C VAL A 29 -15.11 4.58 12.99
N ASN A 30 -15.06 5.07 14.23
CA ASN A 30 -14.85 6.50 14.51
C ASN A 30 -13.43 6.98 14.24
N ARG A 31 -12.45 6.07 14.17
CA ARG A 31 -11.04 6.36 13.88
C ARG A 31 -10.68 6.15 12.41
N TYR A 32 -11.65 5.84 11.54
CA TYR A 32 -11.43 5.39 10.16
C TYR A 32 -10.53 4.14 10.03
N LEU A 33 -10.39 3.37 11.12
CA LEU A 33 -9.63 2.11 11.17
C LEU A 33 -10.56 0.92 10.86
N ILE A 34 -11.40 1.05 9.83
CA ILE A 34 -12.40 0.03 9.45
C ILE A 34 -11.69 -1.08 8.68
N GLU A 35 -11.31 -2.13 9.39
CA GLU A 35 -10.61 -3.28 8.81
C GLU A 35 -11.54 -4.50 8.76
N PHE A 36 -11.72 -5.08 7.56
CA PHE A 36 -12.64 -6.21 7.35
C PHE A 36 -12.35 -7.44 8.24
N PRO A 37 -11.09 -7.91 8.40
CA PRO A 37 -10.79 -9.03 9.30
C PRO A 37 -11.10 -8.70 10.76
N ARG A 38 -10.79 -7.48 11.21
CA ARG A 38 -11.00 -7.07 12.60
C ARG A 38 -12.48 -6.94 12.96
N ILE A 39 -13.25 -6.31 12.07
CA ILE A 39 -14.71 -6.24 12.19
C ILE A 39 -15.30 -7.66 12.18
N THR A 40 -14.76 -8.56 11.36
CA THR A 40 -15.15 -9.98 11.35
C THR A 40 -14.89 -10.65 12.70
N GLY A 41 -13.73 -10.43 13.32
CA GLY A 41 -13.41 -10.92 14.67
C GLY A 41 -14.40 -10.42 15.73
N ASN A 42 -14.73 -9.13 15.69
CA ASN A 42 -15.69 -8.52 16.63
C ASN A 42 -17.13 -8.99 16.40
N ILE A 43 -17.54 -9.16 15.13
CA ILE A 43 -18.82 -9.77 14.77
C ILE A 43 -18.90 -11.20 15.32
N ILE A 44 -17.83 -12.00 15.23
CA ILE A 44 -17.78 -13.32 15.85
C ILE A 44 -17.99 -13.20 17.37
N GLY A 45 -17.34 -12.24 18.03
CA GLY A 45 -17.56 -11.96 19.47
C GLY A 45 -19.02 -11.65 19.81
N LEU A 46 -19.69 -10.79 19.03
CA LEU A 46 -21.11 -10.47 19.18
C LEU A 46 -22.00 -11.70 18.98
N LEU A 47 -21.76 -12.49 17.93
CA LEU A 47 -22.50 -13.73 17.66
C LEU A 47 -22.36 -14.73 18.81
N MET A 48 -21.15 -14.85 19.38
CA MET A 48 -20.89 -15.71 20.54
C MET A 48 -21.65 -15.24 21.78
N ALA A 49 -21.73 -13.92 22.02
CA ALA A 49 -22.53 -13.38 23.12
C ALA A 49 -24.03 -13.74 22.97
N VAL A 50 -24.59 -13.64 21.76
CA VAL A 50 -25.98 -14.02 21.48
C VAL A 50 -26.20 -15.53 21.67
N ILE A 51 -25.26 -16.36 21.22
CA ILE A 51 -25.29 -17.82 21.43
C ILE A 51 -25.30 -18.17 22.93
N ILE A 52 -24.55 -17.41 23.75
CA ILE A 52 -24.53 -17.60 25.20
C ILE A 52 -25.89 -17.26 25.84
N LEU A 53 -26.58 -16.26 25.31
CA LEU A 53 -27.83 -15.72 25.85
C LEU A 53 -29.11 -16.47 25.44
N GLY A 54 -29.11 -17.32 24.40
CA GLY A 54 -30.31 -18.15 24.19
C GLY A 54 -30.52 -18.93 22.89
N LEU A 55 -29.61 -18.93 21.91
CA LEU A 55 -29.92 -19.48 20.58
C LEU A 55 -29.38 -20.89 20.27
N SER A 56 -28.66 -21.55 21.19
CA SER A 56 -28.01 -22.84 20.91
C SER A 56 -28.48 -23.97 21.83
N SER A 57 -28.60 -25.19 21.29
CA SER A 57 -28.86 -26.38 22.09
C SER A 57 -27.71 -26.65 23.07
N ASN A 58 -28.05 -26.97 24.32
CA ASN A 58 -27.09 -27.20 25.41
C ASN A 58 -26.02 -28.26 25.10
N ALA A 59 -26.22 -29.13 24.10
CA ALA A 59 -25.29 -30.18 23.74
C ALA A 59 -24.01 -29.66 23.06
N TYR A 60 -24.13 -28.65 22.20
CA TYR A 60 -23.03 -28.19 21.32
C TYR A 60 -22.42 -26.84 21.72
N LYS A 61 -23.07 -26.10 22.62
CA LYS A 61 -22.65 -24.76 23.07
C LYS A 61 -21.14 -24.65 23.36
N LYS A 62 -20.56 -25.59 24.10
CA LYS A 62 -19.12 -25.62 24.42
C LYS A 62 -18.19 -25.73 23.20
N TYR A 63 -18.59 -26.46 22.17
CA TYR A 63 -17.82 -26.63 20.94
C TYR A 63 -17.94 -25.40 20.04
N ILE A 64 -19.13 -24.81 19.99
CA ILE A 64 -19.37 -23.56 19.24
C ILE A 64 -18.56 -22.41 19.83
N LEU A 65 -18.50 -22.29 21.16
CA LEU A 65 -17.70 -21.26 21.82
C LEU A 65 -16.19 -21.49 21.67
N ALA A 66 -15.74 -22.75 21.66
CA ALA A 66 -14.36 -23.08 21.36
C ALA A 66 -14.00 -22.73 19.90
N ALA A 67 -14.90 -23.04 18.95
CA ALA A 67 -14.74 -22.65 17.55
C ALA A 67 -14.70 -21.13 17.40
N GLY A 68 -15.59 -20.39 18.07
CA GLY A 68 -15.59 -18.93 18.07
C GLY A 68 -14.28 -18.34 18.62
N TYR A 69 -13.73 -18.89 19.72
CA TYR A 69 -12.42 -18.49 20.23
C TYR A 69 -11.34 -18.70 19.17
N SER A 70 -11.28 -19.90 18.56
CA SER A 70 -10.29 -20.23 17.52
C SER A 70 -10.45 -19.36 16.28
N SER A 71 -11.67 -19.06 15.84
CA SER A 71 -11.93 -18.18 14.70
C SER A 71 -11.47 -16.76 14.97
N ILE A 72 -11.67 -16.22 16.18
CA ILE A 72 -11.12 -14.90 16.55
C ILE A 72 -9.60 -14.92 16.44
N VAL A 73 -8.92 -15.95 16.97
CA VAL A 73 -7.45 -16.05 16.84
C VAL A 73 -7.02 -16.13 15.36
N ILE A 74 -7.66 -17.00 14.57
CA ILE A 74 -7.30 -17.21 13.16
C ILE A 74 -7.51 -15.96 12.32
N VAL A 75 -8.66 -15.29 12.46
CA VAL A 75 -8.95 -14.06 11.69
C VAL A 75 -7.94 -12.96 12.02
N ASN A 76 -7.49 -12.87 13.28
CA ASN A 76 -6.46 -11.92 13.67
C ASN A 76 -5.04 -12.35 13.26
N LEU A 77 -4.78 -13.63 12.95
CA LEU A 77 -3.48 -14.07 12.42
C LEU A 77 -3.20 -13.58 11.01
N PHE A 78 -4.22 -13.29 10.20
CA PHE A 78 -4.03 -12.79 8.83
C PHE A 78 -3.88 -11.28 8.75
N HIS A 79 -3.82 -10.60 9.90
CA HIS A 79 -3.86 -9.14 9.94
C HIS A 79 -3.30 -8.65 11.29
N ALA A 80 -2.02 -8.92 11.56
CA ALA A 80 -1.39 -8.30 12.71
C ALA A 80 -1.38 -6.77 12.52
N PRO A 81 -1.62 -5.99 13.58
CA PRO A 81 -1.43 -4.55 13.53
C PRO A 81 0.03 -4.25 13.19
N SER A 82 0.25 -3.58 12.08
CA SER A 82 1.45 -2.79 11.84
C SER A 82 1.16 -1.35 12.30
N TYR A 83 2.20 -0.62 12.75
CA TYR A 83 2.17 0.82 13.12
C TYR A 83 1.68 1.20 14.52
N GLY A 84 2.40 0.79 15.58
CA GLY A 84 2.45 1.52 16.86
C GLY A 84 1.20 1.49 17.76
N VAL A 85 0.08 0.96 17.26
CA VAL A 85 -1.16 0.72 18.03
C VAL A 85 -1.28 -0.72 18.54
N GLU A 86 -0.26 -1.55 18.32
CA GLU A 86 -0.21 -2.98 18.68
C GLU A 86 -0.63 -3.26 20.12
N ALA A 87 -0.10 -2.47 21.07
CA ALA A 87 -0.43 -2.61 22.48
C ALA A 87 -1.91 -2.28 22.77
N PHE A 88 -2.46 -1.26 22.11
CA PHE A 88 -3.86 -0.87 22.23
C PHE A 88 -4.77 -1.96 21.68
N VAL A 89 -4.47 -2.47 20.48
CA VAL A 89 -5.24 -3.53 19.80
C VAL A 89 -5.18 -4.86 20.55
N SER A 90 -4.01 -5.19 21.13
CA SER A 90 -3.82 -6.36 21.99
C SER A 90 -4.82 -6.43 23.14
N ILE A 91 -5.17 -5.27 23.69
CA ILE A 91 -6.11 -5.18 24.82
C ILE A 91 -7.52 -5.55 24.36
N PHE A 92 -7.95 -5.07 23.19
CA PHE A 92 -9.28 -5.39 22.64
C PHE A 92 -9.44 -6.86 22.32
N ILE A 93 -8.50 -7.43 21.57
CA ILE A 93 -8.50 -8.86 21.22
C ILE A 93 -8.38 -9.70 22.48
N GLY A 94 -7.42 -9.37 23.35
CA GLY A 94 -7.14 -10.11 24.57
C GLY A 94 -8.34 -10.18 25.52
N PHE A 95 -9.08 -9.08 25.68
CA PHE A 95 -10.25 -9.07 26.54
C PHE A 95 -11.43 -9.86 25.93
N SER A 96 -11.65 -9.78 24.62
CA SER A 96 -12.62 -10.63 23.92
C SER A 96 -12.31 -12.12 24.08
N LEU A 97 -11.05 -12.52 23.86
CA LEU A 97 -10.57 -13.90 24.05
C LEU A 97 -10.72 -14.36 25.51
N LEU A 98 -10.46 -13.48 26.48
CA LEU A 98 -10.63 -13.79 27.90
C LEU A 98 -12.09 -14.02 28.26
N LEU A 99 -13.01 -13.19 27.77
CA LEU A 99 -14.44 -13.33 28.04
C LEU A 99 -15.01 -14.61 27.41
N ILE A 100 -14.77 -14.85 26.12
CA ILE A 100 -15.27 -16.06 25.44
C ILE A 100 -14.61 -17.31 26.00
N GLY A 101 -13.29 -17.30 26.22
CA GLY A 101 -12.57 -18.42 26.83
C GLY A 101 -13.05 -18.73 28.24
N ARG A 102 -13.42 -17.70 29.02
CA ARG A 102 -13.99 -17.90 30.36
C ARG A 102 -15.34 -18.60 30.31
N VAL A 103 -16.22 -18.20 29.40
CA VAL A 103 -17.52 -18.85 29.24
C VAL A 103 -17.34 -20.29 28.75
N THR A 104 -16.45 -20.51 27.79
CA THR A 104 -16.06 -21.85 27.31
C THR A 104 -15.61 -22.75 28.47
N GLN A 105 -14.72 -22.26 29.36
CA GLN A 105 -14.28 -23.02 30.54
C GLN A 105 -15.43 -23.38 31.48
N ILE A 106 -16.40 -22.49 31.69
CA ILE A 106 -17.57 -22.73 32.57
C ILE A 106 -18.47 -23.81 31.96
N GLU A 107 -18.72 -23.76 30.66
CA GLU A 107 -19.53 -24.74 29.94
C GLU A 107 -18.86 -26.13 29.93
N PHE A 108 -17.56 -26.21 29.65
CA PHE A 108 -16.81 -27.47 29.75
C PHE A 108 -16.76 -28.00 31.18
N ALA A 109 -16.58 -27.14 32.20
CA ALA A 109 -16.60 -27.58 33.59
C ALA A 109 -17.97 -28.13 34.00
N THR A 110 -19.05 -27.48 33.57
CA THR A 110 -20.43 -27.91 33.84
C THR A 110 -20.73 -29.25 33.19
N TRP A 111 -20.36 -29.40 31.91
CA TRP A 111 -20.45 -30.67 31.20
C TRP A 111 -19.65 -31.77 31.90
N HIS A 112 -18.42 -31.46 32.31
CA HIS A 112 -17.53 -32.43 32.93
C HIS A 112 -18.06 -32.94 34.27
N VAL A 113 -18.58 -32.05 35.12
CA VAL A 113 -19.20 -32.40 36.40
C VAL A 113 -20.46 -33.25 36.19
N ARG A 114 -21.32 -32.91 35.21
CA ARG A 114 -22.53 -33.68 34.89
C ARG A 114 -22.23 -35.10 34.41
N LYS A 115 -21.08 -35.34 33.78
CA LYS A 115 -20.69 -36.66 33.26
C LYS A 115 -20.05 -37.58 34.31
N HIS A 116 -19.54 -37.06 35.43
CA HIS A 116 -18.71 -37.82 36.38
C HIS A 116 -19.25 -37.80 37.83
N VAL A 117 -20.57 -37.85 38.00
CA VAL A 117 -21.28 -37.63 39.27
C VAL A 117 -20.87 -38.58 40.43
N ASN A 118 -20.16 -39.70 40.18
CA ASN A 118 -19.89 -40.73 41.20
C ASN A 118 -18.39 -41.14 41.39
N GLY A 119 -17.40 -40.31 41.05
CA GLY A 119 -15.96 -40.67 41.17
C GLY A 119 -15.09 -39.65 41.92
N ILE A 120 -14.02 -40.11 42.58
CA ILE A 120 -12.92 -39.25 43.08
C ILE A 120 -12.27 -38.61 41.85
N TYR A 121 -12.38 -37.30 41.73
CA TYR A 121 -12.12 -36.63 40.47
C TYR A 121 -11.08 -35.51 40.57
N LYS A 122 -10.09 -35.57 39.66
CA LYS A 122 -9.06 -34.56 39.47
C LYS A 122 -9.44 -33.66 38.30
N LYS A 123 -9.61 -32.37 38.59
CA LYS A 123 -9.94 -31.35 37.61
C LYS A 123 -8.83 -31.21 36.54
N PRO A 124 -9.14 -31.33 35.23
CA PRO A 124 -8.23 -31.03 34.13
C PRO A 124 -7.67 -29.64 34.25
N ILE A 125 -6.38 -29.53 33.91
CA ILE A 125 -5.59 -28.31 34.03
C ILE A 125 -6.27 -27.15 33.29
N PHE A 126 -6.81 -27.40 32.08
CA PHE A 126 -7.46 -26.37 31.26
C PHE A 126 -8.74 -25.75 31.85
N LEU A 127 -9.34 -26.38 32.87
CA LEU A 127 -10.51 -25.85 33.57
C LEU A 127 -10.13 -24.94 34.75
N HIS A 128 -8.84 -24.82 35.08
CA HIS A 128 -8.39 -23.87 36.09
C HIS A 128 -8.46 -22.43 35.55
N SER A 129 -8.92 -21.50 36.40
CA SER A 129 -9.04 -20.09 36.01
C SER A 129 -7.70 -19.46 35.65
N TRP A 130 -6.63 -19.90 36.31
CA TRP A 130 -5.27 -19.44 36.02
C TRP A 130 -4.75 -19.93 34.66
N PHE A 131 -5.33 -20.99 34.07
CA PHE A 131 -4.88 -21.53 32.78
C PHE A 131 -5.26 -20.64 31.59
N LEU A 132 -6.34 -19.86 31.72
CA LEU A 132 -6.83 -19.04 30.63
C LEU A 132 -5.89 -17.87 30.32
N LEU A 133 -5.32 -17.25 31.35
CA LEU A 133 -4.49 -16.07 31.20
C LEU A 133 -3.23 -16.34 30.34
N PRO A 134 -2.43 -17.41 30.59
CA PRO A 134 -1.32 -17.79 29.72
C PRO A 134 -1.75 -18.13 28.28
N VAL A 135 -2.92 -18.75 28.09
CA VAL A 135 -3.42 -19.11 26.75
C VAL A 135 -3.79 -17.86 25.95
N VAL A 136 -4.42 -16.88 26.58
CA VAL A 136 -4.76 -15.59 25.94
C VAL A 136 -3.48 -14.83 25.62
N ILE A 137 -2.55 -14.72 26.58
CA ILE A 137 -1.25 -14.09 26.36
C ILE A 137 -0.52 -14.76 25.19
N LEU A 138 -0.46 -16.09 25.16
CA LEU A 138 0.18 -16.83 24.06
C LEU A 138 -0.55 -16.61 22.73
N SER A 139 -1.89 -16.57 22.73
CA SER A 139 -2.69 -16.33 21.53
C SER A 139 -2.39 -14.95 20.95
N VAL A 140 -2.34 -13.93 21.80
CA VAL A 140 -1.97 -12.55 21.43
C VAL A 140 -0.50 -12.50 20.95
N LEU A 141 0.43 -13.12 21.68
CA LEU A 141 1.86 -13.17 21.30
C LEU A 141 2.13 -13.93 20.00
N ILE A 142 1.26 -14.84 19.56
CA ILE A 142 1.38 -15.55 18.28
C ILE A 142 0.78 -14.71 17.14
N ILE A 143 -0.30 -13.97 17.41
CA ILE A 143 -0.95 -13.10 16.42
C ILE A 143 0.03 -12.10 15.82
N PHE A 144 0.90 -11.47 16.63
CA PHE A 144 1.82 -10.44 16.17
C PHE A 144 2.91 -10.93 15.20
N PRO A 145 3.82 -11.85 15.59
CA PRO A 145 4.90 -12.26 14.71
C PRO A 145 4.39 -12.99 13.47
N ILE A 146 3.34 -13.81 13.60
CA ILE A 146 2.78 -14.53 12.45
C ILE A 146 2.00 -13.58 11.55
N GLY A 147 1.15 -12.72 12.09
CA GLY A 147 0.38 -11.80 11.26
C GLY A 147 1.24 -10.73 10.60
N HIS A 148 2.35 -10.31 11.21
CA HIS A 148 3.30 -9.42 10.56
C HIS A 148 4.00 -10.12 9.38
N THR A 149 4.38 -11.40 9.54
CA THR A 149 4.93 -12.18 8.42
C THR A 149 3.92 -12.55 7.33
N LEU A 150 2.62 -12.52 7.64
CA LEU A 150 1.54 -12.88 6.70
C LEU A 150 0.86 -11.67 6.04
N TYR A 151 1.04 -10.47 6.61
CA TYR A 151 0.44 -9.22 6.15
C TYR A 151 1.53 -8.14 6.14
N ASP A 152 2.38 -8.20 5.12
CA ASP A 152 3.21 -7.09 4.70
C ASP A 152 2.58 -6.53 3.41
N PRO A 153 1.82 -5.43 3.48
CA PRO A 153 1.31 -4.81 2.27
C PRO A 153 2.53 -4.22 1.56
N TYR A 154 2.88 -4.82 0.42
CA TYR A 154 4.08 -4.60 -0.38
C TYR A 154 4.59 -3.14 -0.48
N GLY A 155 3.73 -2.12 -0.38
CA GLY A 155 4.12 -0.70 -0.49
C GLY A 155 4.66 -0.05 0.78
N TYR A 156 4.39 -0.58 1.98
CA TYR A 156 4.76 0.15 3.19
C TYR A 156 6.27 0.23 3.43
N GLN A 157 7.03 -0.75 2.95
CA GLN A 157 8.50 -0.70 2.98
C GLN A 157 9.06 0.43 2.11
N TYR A 158 8.28 0.92 1.14
CA TYR A 158 8.63 2.02 0.23
C TYR A 158 8.05 3.36 0.67
N THR A 159 7.51 3.44 1.90
CA THR A 159 6.67 4.56 2.36
C THR A 159 7.23 5.17 3.64
N SER A 160 7.16 6.50 3.73
CA SER A 160 7.46 7.25 4.95
C SER A 160 6.34 8.21 5.31
N LEU A 161 5.99 8.22 6.60
CA LEU A 161 5.06 9.18 7.21
C LEU A 161 5.78 10.20 8.11
N GLU A 162 7.12 10.10 8.19
CA GLU A 162 7.91 10.94 9.09
C GLU A 162 7.82 12.41 8.65
N GLN A 163 7.36 13.26 9.56
CA GLN A 163 7.00 14.66 9.24
C GLN A 163 8.17 15.63 9.41
N THR A 164 9.32 15.13 9.84
CA THR A 164 10.53 15.94 10.06
C THR A 164 11.71 15.26 9.41
N ASP A 165 12.54 16.04 8.72
CA ASP A 165 13.87 15.61 8.25
C ASP A 165 14.72 15.17 9.45
N THR A 166 15.01 13.88 9.51
CA THR A 166 15.89 13.23 10.49
C THR A 166 17.24 12.86 9.91
N ASP A 167 17.44 13.06 8.61
CA ASP A 167 18.64 12.69 7.90
C ASP A 167 19.73 13.74 8.11
N GLU A 168 20.92 13.27 8.47
CA GLU A 168 22.08 14.15 8.62
C GLU A 168 22.57 14.63 7.25
N ASP A 169 23.08 15.86 7.18
CA ASP A 169 23.80 16.35 6.00
C ASP A 169 25.16 15.63 5.90
N ILE A 170 25.31 14.77 4.91
CA ILE A 170 26.53 13.98 4.67
C ILE A 170 27.59 14.74 3.85
N GLY A 171 27.34 16.01 3.50
CA GLY A 171 28.31 16.89 2.85
C GLY A 171 28.54 16.63 1.35
N VAL A 172 27.57 16.01 0.68
CA VAL A 172 27.58 15.82 -0.78
C VAL A 172 27.08 17.08 -1.49
N PRO A 173 27.41 17.30 -2.77
CA PRO A 173 26.91 18.43 -3.54
C PRO A 173 25.40 18.56 -3.50
N VAL A 174 24.92 19.77 -3.24
CA VAL A 174 23.50 20.14 -3.28
C VAL A 174 23.17 20.65 -4.68
N ILE A 175 22.10 20.14 -5.28
CA ILE A 175 21.55 20.62 -6.55
C ILE A 175 20.16 21.23 -6.34
N THR A 176 19.80 22.22 -7.16
CA THR A 176 18.53 22.96 -7.05
C THR A 176 17.62 22.77 -8.27
N ASP A 177 18.07 22.03 -9.27
CA ASP A 177 17.39 21.72 -10.53
C ASP A 177 17.20 20.21 -10.71
N GLY A 178 17.14 19.46 -9.60
CA GLY A 178 17.04 18.00 -9.60
C GLY A 178 15.62 17.43 -9.72
N LEU A 179 14.60 18.28 -9.92
CA LEU A 179 13.22 17.87 -10.15
C LEU A 179 12.87 18.01 -11.63
N LEU A 180 12.23 17.00 -12.20
CA LEU A 180 11.78 16.99 -13.59
C LEU A 180 10.31 17.39 -13.74
N VAL A 181 9.45 16.94 -12.82
CA VAL A 181 8.04 17.35 -12.76
C VAL A 181 7.49 17.20 -11.34
N ALA A 182 6.51 18.02 -10.98
CA ALA A 182 5.53 17.72 -9.95
C ALA A 182 4.14 17.83 -10.60
N PHE A 183 3.40 16.72 -10.66
CA PHE A 183 2.13 16.67 -11.37
C PHE A 183 0.99 16.45 -10.38
N PHE A 184 0.07 17.40 -10.30
CA PHE A 184 -1.08 17.28 -9.42
C PHE A 184 -2.23 16.59 -10.16
N GLY A 185 -2.17 15.26 -10.30
CA GLY A 185 -3.12 14.48 -11.13
C GLY A 185 -4.29 13.83 -10.39
N LEU A 186 -4.40 14.02 -9.08
CA LEU A 186 -5.44 13.43 -8.23
C LEU A 186 -5.82 14.40 -7.11
N ASP A 187 -7.02 14.97 -7.20
CA ASP A 187 -7.61 15.90 -6.21
C ASP A 187 -8.74 15.20 -5.44
N ASP A 188 -8.62 15.06 -4.12
CA ASP A 188 -9.56 14.44 -3.17
C ASP A 188 -10.04 13.02 -3.58
N THR A 189 -9.24 12.30 -4.36
CA THR A 189 -9.69 11.11 -5.11
C THR A 189 -8.73 9.93 -5.09
N LEU A 190 -7.67 9.95 -4.26
CA LEU A 190 -6.85 8.76 -4.06
C LEU A 190 -7.75 7.56 -3.71
N PRO A 191 -7.67 6.45 -4.47
CA PRO A 191 -8.58 5.34 -4.29
C PRO A 191 -8.30 4.66 -2.96
N ARG A 192 -9.31 3.99 -2.38
CA ARG A 192 -9.13 3.18 -1.16
C ARG A 192 -7.99 2.18 -1.23
N ALA A 193 -7.59 1.75 -2.42
CA ALA A 193 -6.42 0.90 -2.63
C ALA A 193 -5.09 1.59 -2.25
N ALA A 194 -5.00 2.92 -2.26
CA ALA A 194 -3.84 3.69 -1.82
C ALA A 194 -3.49 3.44 -0.35
N ASN A 195 -4.46 3.05 0.48
CA ASN A 195 -4.21 2.57 1.86
C ASN A 195 -3.34 1.31 1.92
N ASN A 196 -3.11 0.61 0.80
CA ASN A 196 -2.17 -0.51 0.74
C ASN A 196 -0.70 -0.04 0.68
N PHE A 197 -0.46 1.24 0.40
CA PHE A 197 0.87 1.82 0.31
C PHE A 197 1.07 2.86 1.42
N VAL A 198 0.13 3.81 1.53
CA VAL A 198 0.16 4.88 2.54
C VAL A 198 -1.10 4.79 3.40
N MET A 199 -0.97 4.36 4.66
CA MET A 199 -2.14 4.20 5.53
C MET A 199 -2.86 5.53 5.74
N GLY A 200 -4.17 5.54 5.48
CA GLY A 200 -5.02 6.71 5.72
C GLY A 200 -5.08 7.70 4.57
N SER A 201 -4.54 7.36 3.39
CA SER A 201 -4.53 8.23 2.20
C SER A 201 -5.78 8.14 1.33
N ASP A 202 -6.76 7.30 1.68
CA ASP A 202 -8.04 7.22 0.95
C ASP A 202 -8.77 8.57 0.92
N GLY A 203 -9.08 9.05 -0.28
CA GLY A 203 -9.71 10.34 -0.53
C GLY A 203 -8.80 11.56 -0.30
N MET A 204 -7.49 11.37 -0.17
CA MET A 204 -6.50 12.44 -0.22
C MET A 204 -6.08 12.76 -1.65
N ASP A 205 -5.25 13.78 -1.80
CA ASP A 205 -4.59 14.14 -3.04
C ASP A 205 -3.39 13.23 -3.32
N GLY A 206 -3.12 13.02 -4.62
CA GLY A 206 -1.94 12.32 -5.11
C GLY A 206 -1.12 13.20 -6.05
N MET A 207 0.13 13.46 -5.69
CA MET A 207 1.05 14.27 -6.50
C MET A 207 2.37 13.53 -6.71
N PRO A 208 2.56 12.83 -7.85
CA PRO A 208 3.88 12.32 -8.24
C PRO A 208 4.87 13.46 -8.48
N VAL A 209 6.05 13.32 -7.87
CA VAL A 209 7.22 14.18 -8.06
C VAL A 209 8.34 13.31 -8.64
N ILE A 210 8.88 13.70 -9.79
CA ILE A 210 9.88 12.92 -10.53
C ILE A 210 11.23 13.62 -10.46
N PHE A 211 12.26 12.87 -10.09
CA PHE A 211 13.62 13.34 -9.90
C PHE A 211 14.53 13.09 -11.11
N SER A 212 15.58 13.91 -11.23
CA SER A 212 16.61 13.80 -12.26
C SER A 212 17.46 12.54 -12.15
N ASP A 213 17.48 11.91 -10.98
CA ASP A 213 18.19 10.67 -10.64
C ASP A 213 17.30 9.80 -9.75
N GLU A 214 17.53 8.49 -9.72
CA GLU A 214 16.88 7.62 -8.73
C GLU A 214 17.24 8.09 -7.32
N VAL A 215 16.31 7.95 -6.39
CA VAL A 215 16.36 8.50 -5.03
C VAL A 215 16.61 7.37 -4.04
N ASP A 216 17.46 7.60 -3.04
CA ASP A 216 17.67 6.65 -1.96
C ASP A 216 16.43 6.61 -1.06
N LEU A 217 15.69 5.50 -1.16
CA LEU A 217 14.51 5.19 -0.36
C LEU A 217 14.70 5.46 1.14
N SER A 218 15.88 5.18 1.69
CA SER A 218 16.14 5.32 3.12
C SER A 218 16.24 6.76 3.61
N SER A 219 16.39 7.72 2.69
CA SER A 219 16.44 9.15 2.97
C SER A 219 15.12 9.87 2.73
N VAL A 220 14.07 9.17 2.30
CA VAL A 220 12.80 9.79 1.89
C VAL A 220 11.85 9.89 3.08
N GLN A 221 11.47 11.10 3.43
CA GLN A 221 10.57 11.42 4.53
C GLN A 221 9.51 12.43 4.08
N ALA A 222 8.31 12.36 4.67
CA ALA A 222 7.22 13.27 4.29
C ALA A 222 7.60 14.73 4.60
N GLY A 223 8.36 14.94 5.68
CA GLY A 223 8.92 16.24 6.08
C GLY A 223 9.97 16.83 5.14
N ASP A 224 10.46 16.08 4.15
CA ASP A 224 11.42 16.58 3.16
C ASP A 224 10.75 17.42 2.08
N PHE A 225 9.43 17.33 1.96
CA PHE A 225 8.66 17.97 0.89
C PHE A 225 7.80 19.10 1.45
N GLN A 226 7.81 20.22 0.74
CA GLN A 226 6.93 21.34 1.00
C GLN A 226 6.14 21.67 -0.28
N VAL A 227 4.81 21.63 -0.17
CA VAL A 227 3.91 22.05 -1.25
C VAL A 227 3.37 23.43 -0.92
N THR A 228 3.50 24.39 -1.85
CA THR A 228 2.97 25.75 -1.68
C THR A 228 1.79 25.96 -2.61
N MET A 229 0.68 26.47 -2.06
CA MET A 229 -0.53 26.84 -2.81
C MET A 229 -0.42 28.28 -3.35
N GLU A 230 -1.28 28.66 -4.30
CA GLU A 230 -1.29 30.00 -4.90
C GLU A 230 -1.43 31.12 -3.85
N SER A 231 -2.21 30.89 -2.80
CA SER A 231 -2.38 31.79 -1.65
C SER A 231 -1.10 32.01 -0.83
N GLY A 232 -0.10 31.14 -1.01
CA GLY A 232 1.12 31.08 -0.20
C GLY A 232 0.98 30.24 1.07
N GLU A 233 -0.18 29.63 1.32
CA GLU A 233 -0.32 28.63 2.38
C GLU A 233 0.40 27.32 1.99
N LEU A 234 0.82 26.56 3.01
CA LEU A 234 1.51 25.29 2.82
C LEU A 234 0.50 24.13 2.82
N GLY A 235 0.60 23.24 1.83
CA GLY A 235 -0.13 22.00 1.78
C GLY A 235 0.33 21.01 2.85
N TYR A 236 -0.55 20.11 3.26
CA TYR A 236 -0.23 19.06 4.24
C TYR A 236 0.23 17.79 3.53
N VAL A 237 1.50 17.42 3.67
CA VAL A 237 2.05 16.15 3.17
C VAL A 237 1.84 15.07 4.24
N HIS A 238 0.81 14.24 4.07
CA HIS A 238 0.48 13.14 4.98
C HIS A 238 1.55 12.03 4.93
N GLY A 239 1.99 11.67 3.72
CA GLY A 239 2.97 10.61 3.52
C GLY A 239 3.53 10.60 2.11
N VAL A 240 4.68 9.95 1.95
CA VAL A 240 5.38 9.81 0.67
C VAL A 240 5.69 8.35 0.41
N THR A 241 5.62 7.93 -0.85
CA THR A 241 5.89 6.53 -1.24
C THR A 241 6.48 6.44 -2.65
N PHE A 242 7.31 5.44 -2.91
CA PHE A 242 7.66 5.07 -4.28
C PHE A 242 6.61 4.17 -4.93
N ALA A 243 5.73 3.54 -4.14
CA ALA A 243 4.74 2.64 -4.71
C ALA A 243 3.69 3.39 -5.54
N PRO A 244 3.31 2.87 -6.73
CA PRO A 244 3.72 1.58 -7.29
C PRO A 244 5.01 1.56 -8.15
N ALA A 245 5.66 2.69 -8.42
CA ALA A 245 6.92 2.80 -9.18
C ALA A 245 8.14 2.32 -8.38
N VAL A 246 8.21 1.00 -8.14
CA VAL A 246 9.23 0.37 -7.27
C VAL A 246 10.18 -0.56 -8.00
N ASP A 247 10.02 -0.72 -9.32
CA ASP A 247 10.91 -1.56 -10.10
C ASP A 247 12.26 -0.88 -10.34
N GLU A 248 13.25 -1.71 -10.72
CA GLU A 248 14.63 -1.25 -10.91
C GLU A 248 14.68 -0.21 -12.03
N GLY A 249 15.16 1.00 -11.72
CA GLY A 249 15.21 2.11 -12.67
C GLY A 249 14.01 3.06 -12.62
N GLU A 250 13.07 2.86 -11.69
CA GLU A 250 11.84 3.68 -11.54
C GLU A 250 11.79 4.45 -10.23
N LEU A 251 12.78 4.28 -9.36
CA LEU A 251 12.89 4.97 -8.06
C LEU A 251 13.23 6.46 -8.21
N ARG A 252 12.79 7.07 -9.31
CA ARG A 252 12.77 8.50 -9.60
C ARG A 252 11.42 9.12 -9.22
N THR A 253 10.34 8.33 -9.16
CA THR A 253 9.00 8.82 -8.86
C THR A 253 8.69 8.67 -7.38
N VAL A 254 8.46 9.78 -6.69
CA VAL A 254 7.91 9.79 -5.33
C VAL A 254 6.49 10.32 -5.37
N LEU A 255 5.52 9.51 -4.97
CA LEU A 255 4.12 9.92 -4.81
C LEU A 255 3.94 10.59 -3.45
N LEU A 256 3.60 11.87 -3.47
CA LEU A 256 3.16 12.63 -2.31
C LEU A 256 1.66 12.41 -2.11
N THR A 257 1.26 12.07 -0.90
CA THR A 257 -0.15 11.94 -0.49
C THR A 257 -0.48 12.96 0.58
N GLY A 258 -1.62 13.65 0.46
CA GLY A 258 -1.92 14.75 1.37
C GLY A 258 -3.11 15.62 0.97
N PHE A 259 -3.05 16.90 1.35
CA PHE A 259 -4.03 17.91 0.95
C PHE A 259 -3.28 19.13 0.37
N TYR A 260 -3.53 19.39 -0.90
CA TYR A 260 -2.78 20.25 -1.81
C TYR A 260 -3.75 21.13 -2.58
N GLY A 261 -4.24 22.18 -1.94
CA GLY A 261 -5.03 23.19 -2.64
C GLY A 261 -6.43 22.75 -3.03
N SER A 262 -7.01 23.51 -3.96
CA SER A 262 -8.32 23.28 -4.56
C SER A 262 -8.41 24.03 -5.89
N THR A 263 -9.52 23.91 -6.62
CA THR A 263 -9.73 24.71 -7.85
C THR A 263 -9.60 26.24 -7.65
N ASP A 264 -9.86 26.75 -6.44
CA ASP A 264 -9.77 28.19 -6.13
C ASP A 264 -8.39 28.59 -5.56
N ASP A 265 -7.58 27.63 -5.12
CA ASP A 265 -6.25 27.84 -4.54
C ASP A 265 -5.36 26.64 -4.86
N PRO A 266 -4.94 26.47 -6.13
CA PRO A 266 -4.23 25.28 -6.56
C PRO A 266 -2.82 25.21 -5.98
N ALA A 267 -2.25 24.01 -5.91
CA ALA A 267 -0.82 23.85 -5.68
C ALA A 267 -0.03 24.47 -6.85
N VAL A 268 0.99 25.26 -6.54
CA VAL A 268 1.80 25.97 -7.55
C VAL A 268 3.28 25.63 -7.49
N MET A 269 3.77 25.08 -6.37
CA MET A 269 5.20 24.79 -6.19
C MET A 269 5.41 23.59 -5.28
N VAL A 270 6.38 22.74 -5.63
CA VAL A 270 6.99 21.76 -4.72
C VAL A 270 8.43 22.14 -4.48
N GLU A 271 8.87 22.11 -3.22
CA GLU A 271 10.25 22.31 -2.80
C GLU A 271 10.72 21.15 -1.92
N ILE A 272 11.97 20.72 -2.11
CA ILE A 272 12.65 19.77 -1.24
C ILE A 272 13.33 20.55 -0.12
N VAL A 273 12.80 20.51 1.10
CA VAL A 273 13.32 21.24 2.26
C VAL A 273 14.22 20.40 3.17
N GLY A 274 14.12 19.07 3.05
CA GLY A 274 14.92 18.10 3.81
C GLY A 274 16.14 17.57 3.05
N ASN A 275 16.97 16.78 3.74
CA ASN A 275 18.12 16.10 3.14
C ASN A 275 17.67 14.85 2.40
N LEU A 276 17.52 14.96 1.07
CA LEU A 276 17.06 13.89 0.20
C LEU A 276 18.14 13.54 -0.80
N TYR A 277 18.55 12.27 -0.88
CA TYR A 277 19.74 11.88 -1.65
C TYR A 277 19.42 11.10 -2.91
N SER A 278 20.28 11.20 -3.93
CA SER A 278 20.29 10.21 -5.01
C SER A 278 20.58 8.81 -4.47
N MET A 279 20.21 7.79 -5.23
CA MET A 279 20.39 6.37 -4.88
C MET A 279 21.84 6.03 -4.56
N ASP A 280 22.79 6.60 -5.30
CA ASP A 280 24.22 6.43 -5.06
C ASP A 280 24.79 7.38 -3.99
N ARG A 281 23.93 8.23 -3.41
CA ARG A 281 24.25 9.30 -2.47
C ARG A 281 25.35 10.24 -2.95
N SER A 282 25.44 10.47 -4.25
CA SER A 282 26.40 11.41 -4.84
C SER A 282 25.92 12.86 -4.82
N ILE A 283 24.60 13.09 -4.74
CA ILE A 283 23.98 14.42 -4.68
C ILE A 283 22.89 14.48 -3.61
N ASN A 284 22.60 15.69 -3.15
CA ASN A 284 21.48 16.03 -2.27
C ASN A 284 20.53 16.99 -3.00
N PHE A 285 19.24 16.67 -3.02
CA PHE A 285 18.20 17.43 -3.70
C PHE A 285 17.68 18.62 -2.90
N LYS A 286 18.14 18.82 -1.66
CA LYS A 286 17.72 19.92 -0.78
C LYS A 286 17.80 21.28 -1.46
N GLY A 287 16.69 22.01 -1.47
CA GLY A 287 16.53 23.31 -2.14
C GLY A 287 16.18 23.21 -3.62
N SER A 288 16.02 22.00 -4.18
CA SER A 288 15.37 21.83 -5.48
C SER A 288 13.89 22.19 -5.39
N PHE A 289 13.38 22.88 -6.40
CA PHE A 289 11.98 23.24 -6.50
C PHE A 289 11.50 23.18 -7.95
N ILE A 290 10.20 22.99 -8.13
CA ILE A 290 9.57 22.98 -9.45
C ILE A 290 8.13 23.50 -9.38
N GLU A 291 7.71 24.20 -10.43
CA GLU A 291 6.31 24.58 -10.59
C GLU A 291 5.44 23.32 -10.75
N VAL A 292 4.29 23.32 -10.09
CA VAL A 292 3.33 22.22 -10.19
C VAL A 292 2.61 22.32 -11.52
N VAL A 293 2.58 21.21 -12.27
CA VAL A 293 1.76 21.08 -13.47
C VAL A 293 0.29 21.07 -13.05
N PRO A 294 -0.55 21.97 -13.60
CA PRO A 294 -1.96 22.06 -13.25
C PRO A 294 -2.73 20.76 -13.47
N LEU A 295 -3.73 20.52 -12.62
CA LEU A 295 -4.59 19.33 -12.65
C LEU A 295 -5.20 19.05 -14.04
N LEU A 296 -5.70 20.08 -14.73
CA LEU A 296 -6.43 19.93 -15.99
C LEU A 296 -5.55 19.79 -17.25
N ASP A 297 -4.23 19.83 -17.10
CA ASP A 297 -3.31 19.78 -18.26
C ASP A 297 -3.06 18.34 -18.74
N GLY A 298 -3.47 17.34 -17.95
CA GLY A 298 -3.29 15.93 -18.25
C GLY A 298 -1.83 15.45 -18.19
N PRO A 299 -1.59 14.14 -18.37
CA PRO A 299 -0.27 13.57 -18.19
C PRO A 299 0.62 13.79 -19.42
N THR A 300 1.92 14.00 -19.21
CA THR A 300 2.92 14.20 -20.28
C THR A 300 4.10 13.24 -20.14
N LEU A 301 4.82 12.97 -21.23
CA LEU A 301 6.12 12.31 -21.13
C LEU A 301 7.15 13.28 -20.54
N VAL A 302 7.89 12.80 -19.55
CA VAL A 302 8.89 13.59 -18.81
C VAL A 302 10.30 13.07 -19.06
N LEU A 303 10.45 11.75 -19.20
CA LEU A 303 11.73 11.10 -19.34
C LEU A 303 11.66 9.93 -20.33
N ALA A 304 12.76 9.70 -21.05
CA ALA A 304 12.97 8.48 -21.81
C ALA A 304 14.43 8.02 -21.69
N GLU A 305 14.65 6.76 -21.37
CA GLU A 305 15.98 6.20 -21.10
C GLU A 305 16.14 4.82 -21.76
N LEU A 306 17.36 4.50 -22.19
CA LEU A 306 17.68 3.15 -22.65
C LEU A 306 17.82 2.22 -21.44
N VAL A 307 17.08 1.11 -21.46
CA VAL A 307 17.19 0.10 -20.41
C VAL A 307 18.38 -0.81 -20.70
N PRO A 308 19.31 -1.01 -19.74
CA PRO A 308 20.43 -1.92 -19.90
C PRO A 308 20.00 -3.33 -20.33
N GLU A 309 20.74 -3.92 -21.26
CA GLU A 309 20.40 -5.24 -21.82
C GLU A 309 20.32 -6.34 -20.75
N SER A 310 21.15 -6.26 -19.71
CA SER A 310 21.09 -7.20 -18.57
C SER A 310 19.75 -7.16 -17.85
N MET A 311 19.17 -5.96 -17.67
CA MET A 311 17.96 -5.76 -16.87
C MET A 311 16.73 -6.35 -17.59
N TRP A 312 16.48 -5.95 -18.84
CA TRP A 312 15.26 -6.41 -19.52
C TRP A 312 15.37 -7.87 -20.01
N ARG A 313 16.57 -8.40 -20.28
CA ARG A 313 16.73 -9.81 -20.66
C ARG A 313 16.45 -10.78 -19.52
N GLU A 314 16.83 -10.42 -18.30
CA GLU A 314 16.54 -11.25 -17.12
C GLU A 314 15.03 -11.32 -16.83
N ASN A 315 14.30 -10.26 -17.19
CA ASN A 315 12.86 -10.17 -17.02
C ASN A 315 12.04 -10.54 -18.28
N GLN A 316 12.70 -11.02 -19.35
CA GLN A 316 12.00 -11.42 -20.57
C GLN A 316 11.02 -12.58 -20.32
N GLY A 317 9.79 -12.40 -20.82
CA GLY A 317 8.74 -13.42 -20.70
C GLY A 317 8.14 -13.54 -19.31
N GLN A 318 8.63 -12.78 -18.34
CA GLN A 318 7.93 -12.59 -17.08
C GLN A 318 6.66 -11.82 -17.39
N ARG A 319 5.51 -12.45 -17.14
CA ARG A 319 4.23 -11.75 -17.16
C ARG A 319 3.98 -11.26 -15.74
N PRO A 320 3.82 -9.94 -15.52
CA PRO A 320 3.32 -9.46 -14.26
C PRO A 320 2.04 -10.21 -13.90
N SER A 321 1.95 -10.69 -12.66
CA SER A 321 0.67 -11.17 -12.16
C SER A 321 -0.22 -9.95 -11.99
N ARG A 322 -1.51 -10.05 -12.35
CA ARG A 322 -2.49 -9.08 -11.83
C ARG A 322 -2.30 -9.00 -10.31
N ASN A 323 -2.01 -7.81 -9.80
CA ASN A 323 -1.72 -7.50 -8.39
C ASN A 323 -0.29 -7.77 -7.87
N THR A 324 0.72 -7.97 -8.72
CA THR A 324 2.11 -7.75 -8.30
C THR A 324 2.47 -6.33 -8.70
N TYR A 325 2.83 -5.48 -7.75
CA TYR A 325 3.29 -4.10 -7.98
C TYR A 325 4.72 -4.09 -8.57
N THR A 326 4.96 -4.96 -9.55
CA THR A 326 6.22 -5.16 -10.26
C THR A 326 5.87 -5.56 -11.70
N GLY A 327 6.12 -4.67 -12.65
CA GLY A 327 5.80 -4.77 -14.08
C GLY A 327 6.99 -5.10 -14.99
N SER A 328 8.23 -5.04 -14.48
CA SER A 328 9.57 -5.00 -15.12
C SER A 328 9.93 -5.93 -16.30
N GLY A 329 9.00 -6.75 -16.80
CA GLY A 329 9.19 -7.64 -17.94
C GLY A 329 8.73 -7.07 -19.28
N VAL A 330 9.52 -7.31 -20.33
CA VAL A 330 9.05 -7.24 -21.73
C VAL A 330 8.65 -8.63 -22.23
N PRO A 331 7.77 -8.75 -23.24
CA PRO A 331 7.37 -10.05 -23.78
C PRO A 331 8.56 -10.88 -24.28
N ASP A 332 8.47 -12.20 -24.17
CA ASP A 332 9.44 -13.14 -24.74
C ASP A 332 9.39 -13.07 -26.27
N ASN A 333 10.25 -12.24 -26.85
CA ASN A 333 10.36 -12.04 -28.29
C ASN A 333 11.84 -11.86 -28.69
N SER A 334 12.33 -12.78 -29.53
CA SER A 334 13.71 -12.79 -30.05
C SER A 334 14.04 -11.64 -31.00
N GLU A 335 13.02 -10.93 -31.51
CA GLU A 335 13.18 -9.77 -32.39
C GLU A 335 13.61 -8.52 -31.61
N ILE A 336 13.34 -8.45 -30.30
CA ILE A 336 13.72 -7.32 -29.45
C ILE A 336 15.24 -7.13 -29.46
N LYS A 337 15.70 -5.93 -29.82
CA LYS A 337 17.11 -5.53 -29.88
C LYS A 337 17.48 -4.51 -28.81
N GLN A 338 16.54 -3.68 -28.38
CA GLN A 338 16.71 -2.70 -27.32
C GLN A 338 15.34 -2.36 -26.71
N VAL A 339 15.37 -1.80 -25.50
CA VAL A 339 14.19 -1.39 -24.75
C VAL A 339 14.40 0.04 -24.27
N VAL A 340 13.37 0.87 -24.41
CA VAL A 340 13.33 2.25 -23.91
C VAL A 340 12.31 2.32 -22.78
N ARG A 341 12.71 2.76 -21.58
CA ARG A 341 11.77 3.14 -20.54
C ARG A 341 11.28 4.55 -20.83
N VAL A 342 9.98 4.76 -20.74
CA VAL A 342 9.39 6.10 -20.74
C VAL A 342 8.66 6.33 -19.44
N THR A 343 8.77 7.54 -18.91
CA THR A 343 8.13 7.95 -17.67
C THR A 343 7.15 9.08 -17.95
N TRP A 344 5.91 8.88 -17.54
CA TRP A 344 4.83 9.85 -17.58
C TRP A 344 4.81 10.71 -16.32
N SER A 345 4.30 11.93 -16.42
CA SER A 345 4.22 12.86 -15.29
C SER A 345 3.33 12.36 -14.16
N GLY A 346 2.37 11.49 -14.45
CA GLY A 346 1.58 10.77 -13.47
C GLY A 346 1.13 9.41 -14.00
N GLY A 347 0.37 8.68 -13.17
CA GLY A 347 -0.17 7.37 -13.57
C GLY A 347 -1.10 7.52 -14.78
N ILE A 348 -1.06 6.56 -15.70
CA ILE A 348 -1.81 6.64 -16.95
C ILE A 348 -2.64 5.39 -17.22
N ARG A 349 -3.80 5.57 -17.86
CA ARG A 349 -4.65 4.49 -18.37
C ARG A 349 -5.30 4.88 -19.67
N LEU A 350 -5.88 3.91 -20.38
CA LEU A 350 -6.85 4.20 -21.43
C LEU A 350 -8.14 4.75 -20.81
N GLU A 351 -8.94 5.49 -21.58
CA GLU A 351 -10.21 6.11 -21.12
C GLU A 351 -11.20 5.07 -20.56
N ASN A 352 -11.13 3.82 -21.01
CA ASN A 352 -11.95 2.72 -20.52
C ASN A 352 -11.44 2.10 -19.20
N GLY A 353 -10.34 2.60 -18.65
CA GLY A 353 -9.68 2.12 -17.43
C GLY A 353 -8.74 0.93 -17.62
N ASP A 354 -8.63 0.40 -18.84
CA ASP A 354 -7.63 -0.63 -19.15
C ASP A 354 -6.24 0.01 -19.30
N GLU A 355 -5.20 -0.83 -19.22
CA GLU A 355 -3.86 -0.41 -19.61
C GLU A 355 -3.64 -0.52 -21.13
N PRO A 356 -2.69 0.24 -21.68
CA PRO A 356 -2.26 0.11 -23.06
C PRO A 356 -1.88 -1.32 -23.45
N GLY A 357 -2.24 -1.72 -24.66
CA GLY A 357 -1.90 -3.04 -25.21
C GLY A 357 -1.37 -2.97 -26.63
N ASP A 358 -1.21 -4.13 -27.27
CA ASP A 358 -0.64 -4.24 -28.63
C ASP A 358 -1.36 -3.35 -29.67
N ALA A 359 -2.65 -3.07 -29.47
CA ALA A 359 -3.43 -2.19 -30.34
C ALA A 359 -2.97 -0.72 -30.30
N ASP A 360 -2.29 -0.32 -29.23
CA ASP A 360 -1.89 1.05 -28.92
C ASP A 360 -0.42 1.33 -29.23
N LEU A 361 0.34 0.36 -29.76
CA LEU A 361 1.77 0.54 -30.09
C LEU A 361 2.02 1.73 -31.03
N GLN A 362 1.08 2.01 -31.94
CA GLN A 362 1.18 3.13 -32.88
C GLN A 362 0.98 4.51 -32.23
N LYS A 363 0.63 4.55 -30.93
CA LYS A 363 0.49 5.77 -30.15
C LYS A 363 1.84 6.33 -29.68
N TYR A 364 2.88 5.49 -29.68
CA TYR A 364 4.26 5.93 -29.55
C TYR A 364 4.95 5.98 -30.91
N VAL A 365 5.70 7.07 -31.11
CA VAL A 365 6.56 7.27 -32.26
C VAL A 365 7.98 7.47 -31.76
N VAL A 366 8.85 6.51 -32.05
CA VAL A 366 10.25 6.53 -31.67
C VAL A 366 11.08 7.00 -32.86
N THR A 367 11.87 8.04 -32.66
CA THR A 367 12.81 8.51 -33.68
C THR A 367 14.15 7.82 -33.48
N VAL A 368 14.61 7.10 -34.50
CA VAL A 368 15.89 6.39 -34.50
C VAL A 368 16.82 6.91 -35.58
N ARG A 369 18.13 6.79 -35.34
CA ARG A 369 19.21 7.16 -36.24
C ARG A 369 19.98 5.92 -36.66
N ALA A 370 19.97 5.64 -37.96
CA ALA A 370 20.78 4.59 -38.55
C ALA A 370 22.28 4.96 -38.54
N GLY A 371 23.16 3.96 -38.68
CA GLY A 371 24.61 4.17 -38.67
C GLY A 371 25.16 5.07 -39.80
N ASP A 372 24.38 5.33 -40.85
CA ASP A 372 24.69 6.30 -41.91
C ASP A 372 24.21 7.73 -41.60
N GLY A 373 23.62 7.95 -40.42
CA GLY A 373 23.06 9.22 -39.97
C GLY A 373 21.62 9.46 -40.40
N THR A 374 20.99 8.56 -41.17
CA THR A 374 19.60 8.71 -41.59
C THR A 374 18.65 8.56 -40.40
N MET A 375 17.75 9.52 -40.25
CA MET A 375 16.69 9.51 -39.23
C MET A 375 15.42 8.87 -39.79
N ARG A 376 14.76 8.04 -38.99
CA ARG A 376 13.45 7.46 -39.31
C ARG A 376 12.58 7.33 -38.07
N GLN A 377 11.27 7.36 -38.26
CA GLN A 377 10.28 7.10 -37.22
C GLN A 377 9.82 5.64 -37.26
N ILE A 378 9.67 5.04 -36.09
CA ILE A 378 9.16 3.69 -35.90
C ILE A 378 8.14 3.65 -34.77
N SER A 379 7.37 2.57 -34.70
CA SER A 379 6.60 2.23 -33.51
C SER A 379 7.29 1.09 -32.76
N PRO A 380 7.11 1.00 -31.44
CA PRO A 380 7.51 -0.18 -30.67
C PRO A 380 6.81 -1.44 -31.21
N ILE A 381 7.43 -2.59 -30.98
CA ILE A 381 6.85 -3.90 -31.35
C ILE A 381 6.12 -4.56 -30.19
N ALA A 382 6.32 -4.07 -28.96
CA ALA A 382 5.64 -4.52 -27.76
C ALA A 382 5.76 -3.50 -26.63
N PHE A 383 4.80 -3.53 -25.71
CA PHE A 383 4.90 -2.93 -24.38
C PHE A 383 5.43 -3.97 -23.39
N GLY A 384 6.25 -3.53 -22.44
CA GLY A 384 6.47 -4.17 -21.15
C GLY A 384 6.09 -3.21 -20.04
N ASP A 385 6.27 -3.63 -18.80
CA ASP A 385 6.00 -2.79 -17.63
C ASP A 385 4.54 -2.37 -17.57
N LEU A 386 3.71 -3.40 -17.43
CA LEU A 386 2.26 -3.32 -17.38
C LEU A 386 1.77 -3.99 -16.09
N PHE A 387 0.59 -3.64 -15.65
CA PHE A 387 -0.22 -4.23 -14.57
C PHE A 387 0.26 -3.97 -13.14
N ASP A 388 1.15 -3.00 -12.93
CA ASP A 388 1.61 -2.50 -11.63
C ASP A 388 0.98 -1.15 -11.23
N ASN A 389 0.37 -0.45 -12.19
CA ASN A 389 -0.39 0.80 -12.05
C ASN A 389 0.47 2.03 -11.76
N ASP A 390 1.71 2.05 -12.25
CA ASP A 390 2.62 3.17 -12.08
C ASP A 390 2.58 4.16 -13.26
N ASN A 391 3.63 4.97 -13.41
CA ASN A 391 3.78 5.96 -14.47
C ASN A 391 4.84 5.58 -15.52
N ASN A 392 5.28 4.34 -15.58
CA ASN A 392 6.30 3.88 -16.51
C ASN A 392 5.72 2.95 -17.57
N HIS A 393 6.42 2.86 -18.70
CA HIS A 393 6.24 1.79 -19.68
C HIS A 393 7.60 1.43 -20.27
N LEU A 394 7.73 0.17 -20.68
CA LEU A 394 8.84 -0.29 -21.51
C LEU A 394 8.44 -0.43 -22.97
N LEU A 395 9.16 0.26 -23.85
CA LEU A 395 8.97 0.21 -25.30
C LEU A 395 10.02 -0.71 -25.93
N ALA A 396 9.59 -1.89 -26.38
CA ALA A 396 10.49 -2.84 -27.02
C ALA A 396 10.65 -2.53 -28.52
N LEU A 397 11.90 -2.46 -29.00
CA LEU A 397 12.23 -2.12 -30.38
C LEU A 397 12.93 -3.29 -31.09
N ASP A 398 12.63 -3.49 -32.38
CA ASP A 398 13.17 -4.55 -33.24
C ASP A 398 14.44 -4.14 -34.02
N THR A 399 14.97 -2.96 -33.72
CA THR A 399 16.11 -2.37 -34.42
C THR A 399 17.26 -2.06 -33.46
N PRO A 400 18.53 -2.16 -33.90
CA PRO A 400 19.68 -1.70 -33.13
C PRO A 400 20.06 -0.23 -33.42
N ASP A 401 19.29 0.49 -34.24
CA ASP A 401 19.55 1.90 -34.56
C ASP A 401 19.52 2.76 -33.28
N GLU A 402 20.33 3.82 -33.23
CA GLU A 402 20.40 4.70 -32.05
C GLU A 402 19.05 5.39 -31.81
N VAL A 403 18.48 5.24 -30.61
CA VAL A 403 17.24 5.94 -30.25
C VAL A 403 17.56 7.39 -29.89
N VAL A 404 16.82 8.33 -30.45
CA VAL A 404 17.07 9.77 -30.29
C VAL A 404 15.97 10.43 -29.46
N SER A 405 14.72 10.09 -29.72
CA SER A 405 13.58 10.65 -29.00
C SER A 405 12.37 9.73 -29.03
N VAL A 406 11.47 9.93 -28.08
CA VAL A 406 10.16 9.28 -28.04
C VAL A 406 9.08 10.35 -28.00
N MET A 407 8.08 10.19 -28.85
CA MET A 407 6.86 10.99 -28.87
C MET A 407 5.66 10.11 -28.51
N ALA A 408 4.77 10.64 -27.70
CA ALA A 408 3.42 10.11 -27.52
C ALA A 408 2.43 11.07 -28.19
N ILE A 409 1.54 10.53 -29.02
CA ILE A 409 0.51 11.33 -29.68
C ILE A 409 -0.54 11.81 -28.67
N GLU A 410 -1.29 12.86 -29.00
CA GLU A 410 -2.36 13.37 -28.13
C GLU A 410 -3.56 12.40 -27.97
N GLY A 411 -4.23 12.50 -26.83
CA GLY A 411 -5.61 12.05 -26.64
C GLY A 411 -5.83 10.54 -26.63
N TRP A 412 -4.92 9.76 -26.05
CA TRP A 412 -5.09 8.30 -25.99
C TRP A 412 -4.90 7.69 -24.60
N VAL A 413 -4.16 8.36 -23.71
CA VAL A 413 -4.15 8.05 -22.28
C VAL A 413 -4.73 9.20 -21.47
N VAL A 414 -5.30 8.84 -20.33
CA VAL A 414 -5.80 9.75 -19.31
C VAL A 414 -5.03 9.54 -18.01
N ASP A 415 -4.93 10.61 -17.22
CA ASP A 415 -4.56 10.49 -15.82
C ASP A 415 -5.73 9.93 -14.98
N PRO A 416 -5.55 9.74 -13.66
CA PRO A 416 -6.62 9.26 -12.81
C PRO A 416 -7.81 10.22 -12.66
N ASN A 417 -7.65 11.51 -12.97
CA ASN A 417 -8.73 12.49 -12.99
C ASN A 417 -9.50 12.52 -14.33
N HIS A 418 -9.12 11.67 -15.28
CA HIS A 418 -9.66 11.56 -16.63
C HIS A 418 -9.26 12.69 -17.60
N ASP A 419 -8.17 13.39 -17.30
CA ASP A 419 -7.60 14.42 -18.18
C ASP A 419 -6.72 13.77 -19.25
N LEU A 420 -7.02 14.06 -20.52
CA LEU A 420 -6.33 13.46 -21.67
C LEU A 420 -4.94 14.04 -21.86
N ASN A 421 -4.00 13.19 -22.23
CA ASN A 421 -2.64 13.62 -22.54
C ASN A 421 -2.59 14.53 -23.78
N PRO A 422 -1.79 15.62 -23.77
CA PRO A 422 -1.41 16.32 -24.99
C PRO A 422 -0.35 15.52 -25.77
N GLU A 423 -0.04 15.97 -26.99
CA GLU A 423 1.13 15.47 -27.70
C GLU A 423 2.40 15.93 -26.97
N THR A 424 3.32 15.00 -26.75
CA THR A 424 4.52 15.24 -25.95
C THR A 424 5.69 14.47 -26.52
N THR A 425 6.89 15.06 -26.47
CA THR A 425 8.12 14.47 -27.00
C THR A 425 9.26 14.71 -26.02
N VAL A 426 10.01 13.66 -25.72
CA VAL A 426 11.22 13.69 -24.89
C VAL A 426 12.40 13.13 -25.69
N ASN A 427 13.58 13.74 -25.51
CA ASN A 427 14.82 13.18 -26.04
C ASN A 427 15.27 12.03 -25.14
N ILE A 428 16.03 11.08 -25.68
CA ILE A 428 16.68 10.06 -24.86
C ILE A 428 17.67 10.74 -23.93
N ASN A 429 17.47 10.56 -22.64
CA ASN A 429 18.43 10.98 -21.65
C ASN A 429 19.65 10.05 -21.72
N SER A 430 20.81 10.67 -21.83
CA SER A 430 22.10 9.99 -21.87
C SER A 430 22.69 10.01 -20.46
N SER A 431 21.91 9.54 -19.47
CA SER A 431 22.31 9.46 -18.07
C SER A 431 23.45 8.45 -17.88
#